data_AF-A0A660KVK9-F1
#
_entry.id   AF-A0A660KVK9-F1
#
_cell.length_a   1.000
_cell.length_b   1.000
_cell.length_c   1.000
_cell.angle_alpha   90.00
_cell.angle_beta   90.00
_cell.angle_gamma   90.00
#
_symmetry.space_group_name_H-M   'P 1'
#
loop_
_entity.id
_entity.type
_entity.pdbx_description
1 polymer ?
#
loop_
_entity_poly.entity_id
_entity_poly.type
_entity_poly.pdbx_seq_one_letter_code
_entity_poly.pdbx_strand_id
1 'polypeptide(L)'
;MIAYYGFYCYKQSGFEGFIRDQYTALPETRERLLATEITAAWRYSYESLSSVPQKPHYFTERFLDISSIQLKMPNIHFLPVNLKNKDNQTIVKFADDVFLPTDEPHGSIQASLSRTWSKM
;
A
#
# COMPACT_ATOMS: atom_id res chain seq x y z
N MET A 1 11.24 11.75 -11.65
CA MET A 1 9.79 11.95 -11.91
C MET A 1 9.01 11.28 -10.78
N ILE A 2 7.82 11.78 -10.44
CA ILE A 2 6.97 11.27 -9.35
C ILE A 2 5.59 10.93 -9.90
N ALA A 3 5.00 9.82 -9.47
CA ALA A 3 3.61 9.48 -9.73
C ALA A 3 2.89 8.97 -8.48
N TYR A 4 1.58 9.20 -8.46
CA TYR A 4 0.67 8.87 -7.37
C TYR A 4 -0.45 7.98 -7.90
N TYR A 5 -0.69 6.84 -7.26
CA TYR A 5 -1.74 5.89 -7.63
C TYR A 5 -2.45 5.34 -6.40
N GLY A 6 -3.78 5.40 -6.37
CA GLY A 6 -4.59 4.73 -5.35
C GLY A 6 -4.84 3.26 -5.73
N PHE A 7 -4.71 2.36 -4.76
CA PHE A 7 -5.00 0.93 -4.93
C PHE A 7 -5.88 0.41 -3.80
N TYR A 8 -6.92 -0.34 -4.16
CA TYR A 8 -7.85 -0.98 -3.24
C TYR A 8 -8.04 -2.44 -3.64
N CYS A 9 -7.82 -3.36 -2.71
CA CYS A 9 -8.03 -4.79 -2.89
C CYS A 9 -9.04 -5.30 -1.86
N TYR A 10 -10.18 -5.77 -2.35
CA TYR A 10 -11.33 -6.15 -1.52
C TYR A 10 -11.31 -7.62 -1.07
N LYS A 11 -10.67 -8.51 -1.83
CA LYS A 11 -10.54 -9.95 -1.58
C LYS A 11 -9.11 -10.39 -1.91
N GLN A 12 -8.59 -11.44 -1.27
CA GLN A 12 -7.24 -12.00 -1.48
C GLN A 12 -6.06 -11.21 -0.86
N SER A 13 -6.30 -10.46 0.23
CA SER A 13 -5.21 -9.95 1.07
C SER A 13 -5.33 -10.54 2.48
N GLY A 14 -4.22 -11.02 3.02
CA GLY A 14 -4.10 -11.55 4.37
C GLY A 14 -2.83 -11.07 5.07
N PHE A 15 -2.76 -11.25 6.38
CA PHE A 15 -1.59 -10.97 7.20
C PHE A 15 -1.47 -12.01 8.30
N GLU A 16 -0.54 -12.94 8.12
CA GLU A 16 -0.35 -14.14 8.95
C GLU A 16 1.16 -14.42 9.12
N GLY A 17 1.53 -15.19 10.14
CA GLY A 17 2.89 -15.69 10.34
C GLY A 17 3.89 -14.64 10.81
N PHE A 18 3.42 -13.51 11.35
CA PHE A 18 4.29 -12.50 11.95
C PHE A 18 4.75 -12.91 13.35
N ILE A 19 5.92 -12.40 13.76
CA ILE A 19 6.48 -12.64 15.09
C ILE A 19 5.51 -12.07 16.14
N ARG A 20 5.20 -12.86 17.16
CA ARG A 20 4.35 -12.46 18.28
C ARG A 20 5.19 -12.25 19.53
N ASP A 21 4.98 -11.11 20.16
CA ASP A 21 5.54 -10.75 21.45
C ASP A 21 4.43 -10.39 22.45
N GLN A 22 4.81 -9.94 23.65
CA GLN A 22 3.88 -9.53 24.70
C GLN A 22 3.02 -8.30 24.35
N TYR A 23 3.34 -7.56 23.30
CA TYR A 23 2.60 -6.38 22.83
C TYR A 23 1.75 -6.69 21.58
N THR A 24 1.81 -7.92 21.08
CA THR A 24 1.14 -8.33 19.83
C THR A 24 -0.33 -8.65 20.09
N ALA A 25 -1.19 -7.65 19.96
CA ALA A 25 -2.65 -7.79 20.08
C ALA A 25 -3.35 -8.09 18.74
N LEU A 26 -2.67 -7.90 17.60
CA LEU A 26 -3.26 -8.04 16.27
C LEU A 26 -3.59 -9.52 15.98
N PRO A 27 -4.85 -9.86 15.63
CA PRO A 27 -5.19 -11.20 15.16
C PRO A 27 -4.66 -11.44 13.75
N GLU A 28 -4.36 -12.69 13.44
CA GLU A 28 -4.06 -13.11 12.06
C GLU A 28 -5.35 -13.15 11.25
N THR A 29 -5.25 -12.88 9.95
CA THR A 29 -6.38 -13.01 9.03
C THR A 29 -5.94 -13.41 7.63
N ARG A 30 -6.73 -14.28 7.00
CA ARG A 30 -6.57 -14.68 5.59
C ARG A 30 -7.24 -13.72 4.62
N GLU A 31 -8.21 -12.95 5.10
CA GLU A 31 -8.97 -11.99 4.32
C GLU A 31 -9.09 -10.66 5.07
N ARG A 32 -8.61 -9.59 4.45
CA ARG A 32 -8.80 -8.20 4.87
C ARG A 32 -8.80 -7.27 3.67
N LEU A 33 -9.37 -6.09 3.85
CA LEU A 33 -9.18 -4.99 2.92
C LEU A 33 -7.71 -4.54 2.96
N LEU A 34 -7.11 -4.40 1.78
CA LEU A 34 -5.83 -3.74 1.61
C LEU A 34 -6.05 -2.50 0.77
N ALA A 35 -5.75 -1.35 1.36
CA ALA A 35 -5.82 -0.07 0.68
C ALA A 35 -4.50 0.67 0.85
N THR A 36 -3.97 1.21 -0.24
CA THR A 36 -2.72 1.96 -0.21
C THR A 36 -2.71 3.07 -1.25
N GLU A 37 -2.06 4.17 -0.91
CA GLU A 37 -1.71 5.22 -1.86
C GLU A 37 -0.24 5.05 -2.26
N ILE A 38 -0.01 4.52 -3.45
CA ILE A 38 1.35 4.29 -3.96
C ILE A 38 1.93 5.63 -4.42
N THR A 39 2.95 6.10 -3.71
CA THR A 39 3.82 7.18 -4.18
C THR A 39 5.09 6.55 -4.75
N ALA A 40 5.32 6.73 -6.04
CA ALA A 40 6.51 6.25 -6.73
C ALA A 40 7.37 7.43 -7.20
N ALA A 41 8.67 7.37 -6.91
CA ALA A 41 9.64 8.35 -7.39
C ALA A 41 10.82 7.61 -8.03
N TRP A 42 11.20 7.98 -9.25
CA TRP A 42 12.31 7.34 -9.95
C TRP A 42 13.26 8.35 -10.60
N ARG A 43 14.46 7.85 -10.85
CA ARG A 43 15.57 8.57 -11.50
C ARG A 43 15.90 7.89 -12.82
N TYR A 44 16.23 8.69 -13.82
CA TYR A 44 16.79 8.22 -15.09
C TYR A 44 18.31 8.35 -15.03
N SER A 45 19.03 7.53 -15.78
CA SER A 45 20.45 7.78 -16.04
C SER A 45 20.63 9.09 -16.81
N TYR A 46 21.79 9.73 -16.64
CA TYR A 46 22.11 10.95 -17.37
C TYR A 46 22.09 10.75 -18.90
N GLU A 47 22.62 9.61 -19.35
CA GLU A 47 22.73 9.23 -20.77
C GLU A 47 21.36 9.13 -21.46
N SER A 48 20.32 8.77 -20.72
CA SER A 48 18.97 8.57 -21.26
C SER A 48 18.07 9.79 -21.11
N LEU A 49 18.57 10.93 -20.61
CA LEU A 49 17.74 12.14 -20.44
C LEU A 49 17.11 12.62 -21.76
N SER A 50 17.79 12.39 -22.89
CA SER A 50 17.29 12.75 -24.22
C SER A 50 16.13 11.86 -24.69
N SER A 51 16.03 10.62 -24.20
CA SER A 51 14.96 9.67 -24.54
C SER A 51 13.75 9.78 -23.62
N VAL A 52 13.86 10.49 -22.49
CA VAL A 52 12.76 10.67 -21.54
C VAL A 52 11.64 11.48 -22.19
N PRO A 53 10.43 10.93 -22.33
CA PRO A 53 9.35 11.69 -22.95
C PRO A 53 8.92 12.87 -22.06
N GLN A 54 8.57 13.99 -22.70
CA GLN A 54 8.32 15.25 -21.98
C GLN A 54 6.86 15.50 -21.61
N LYS A 55 5.92 14.75 -22.19
CA LYS A 55 4.50 14.86 -21.84
C LYS A 55 4.28 14.30 -20.44
N PRO A 56 3.37 14.80 -19.60
CA PRO A 56 3.01 14.12 -18.35
C PRO A 56 2.07 12.92 -18.61
N HIS A 57 1.98 11.96 -17.67
CA HIS A 57 1.00 10.87 -17.64
C HIS A 57 1.05 9.79 -18.75
N TYR A 58 2.24 9.37 -19.18
CA TYR A 58 2.43 8.29 -20.15
C TYR A 58 3.28 7.17 -19.51
N PHE A 59 2.64 6.11 -19.03
CA PHE A 59 3.34 4.90 -18.59
C PHE A 59 2.57 3.67 -19.06
N THR A 60 2.41 3.56 -20.38
CA THR A 60 1.84 2.36 -21.02
C THR A 60 2.90 1.30 -21.30
N GLU A 61 4.19 1.66 -21.25
CA GLU A 61 5.31 0.80 -21.65
C GLU A 61 6.36 0.65 -20.55
N ARG A 62 7.27 -0.32 -20.72
CA ARG A 62 8.39 -0.55 -19.79
C ARG A 62 9.53 0.41 -20.09
N PHE A 63 10.07 1.05 -19.06
CA PHE A 63 11.22 1.95 -19.19
C PHE A 63 12.48 1.29 -18.61
N LEU A 64 13.42 0.95 -19.49
CA LEU A 64 14.67 0.28 -19.12
C LEU A 64 15.74 1.24 -18.58
N ASP A 65 15.64 2.52 -18.94
CA ASP A 65 16.58 3.60 -18.62
C ASP A 65 16.44 4.14 -17.18
N ILE A 66 15.51 3.59 -16.40
CA ILE A 66 15.35 3.94 -14.98
C ILE A 66 16.52 3.35 -14.19
N SER A 67 17.27 4.22 -13.51
CA SER A 67 18.42 3.87 -12.68
C SER A 67 18.01 3.39 -11.29
N SER A 68 17.04 4.09 -10.68
CA SER A 68 16.49 3.75 -9.37
C SER A 68 15.02 4.14 -9.23
N ILE A 69 14.30 3.41 -8.39
CA ILE A 69 12.92 3.67 -8.01
C ILE A 69 12.75 3.58 -6.49
N GLN A 70 11.96 4.49 -5.93
CA GLN A 70 11.53 4.52 -4.55
C GLN A 70 10.01 4.42 -4.52
N LEU A 71 9.49 3.55 -3.67
CA LEU A 71 8.06 3.30 -3.47
C LEU A 71 7.71 3.55 -2.01
N LYS A 72 6.64 4.30 -1.79
CA LYS A 72 5.99 4.45 -0.48
C LYS A 72 4.55 3.99 -0.60
N MET A 73 4.15 3.10 0.30
CA MET A 73 2.87 2.39 0.29
C MET A 73 2.31 2.35 1.72
N PRO A 74 1.67 3.43 2.21
CA PRO A 74 0.96 3.42 3.49
C PRO A 74 -0.20 2.42 3.44
N ASN A 75 -0.43 1.70 4.52
CA ASN A 75 -1.55 0.78 4.67
C ASN A 75 -2.73 1.52 5.31
N ILE A 76 -3.70 1.93 4.50
CA ILE A 76 -4.92 2.60 4.95
C ILE A 76 -5.82 1.53 5.58
N HIS A 77 -6.12 1.68 6.86
CA HIS A 77 -6.87 0.68 7.61
C HIS A 77 -8.38 0.84 7.39
N PHE A 78 -9.03 -0.27 7.11
CA PHE A 78 -10.49 -0.38 7.05
C PHE A 78 -10.92 -1.34 8.15
N LEU A 79 -11.40 -0.80 9.27
CA LEU A 79 -11.76 -1.60 10.44
C LEU A 79 -13.23 -2.01 10.37
N PRO A 80 -13.58 -3.30 10.59
CA PRO A 80 -14.96 -3.74 10.55
C PRO A 80 -15.76 -3.11 11.70
N VAL A 81 -16.93 -2.57 11.38
CA VAL A 81 -17.77 -1.88 12.36
C VAL A 81 -18.46 -2.93 13.25
N ASN A 82 -18.19 -2.88 14.55
CA ASN A 82 -18.85 -3.73 15.54
C ASN A 82 -19.71 -2.89 16.49
N LEU A 83 -21.03 -2.85 16.26
CA LEU A 83 -21.99 -2.20 17.17
C LEU A 83 -22.48 -3.21 18.23
N LYS A 84 -21.86 -3.19 19.41
CA LYS A 84 -22.32 -3.95 20.60
C LYS A 84 -22.95 -2.98 21.62
N ASN A 85 -24.11 -3.32 22.18
CA ASN A 85 -24.71 -2.58 23.30
C ASN A 85 -24.51 -3.36 24.61
N LYS A 86 -24.46 -2.67 25.76
CA LYS A 86 -24.11 -3.24 27.07
C LYS A 86 -25.12 -4.27 27.59
N ASP A 87 -26.38 -4.23 27.14
CA ASP A 87 -27.46 -5.04 27.71
C ASP A 87 -28.14 -6.01 26.73
N ASN A 88 -27.73 -6.09 25.46
CA ASN A 88 -28.18 -7.17 24.59
C ASN A 88 -27.28 -7.38 23.37
N GLN A 89 -27.11 -8.66 23.02
CA GLN A 89 -26.21 -9.17 22.00
C GLN A 89 -26.63 -8.71 20.60
N THR A 90 -25.95 -7.67 20.12
CA THR A 90 -25.92 -7.21 18.72
C THR A 90 -27.21 -6.55 18.20
N ILE A 91 -27.19 -5.21 18.06
CA ILE A 91 -28.31 -4.45 17.43
C ILE A 91 -28.35 -4.73 15.92
N VAL A 92 -27.18 -4.87 15.26
CA VAL A 92 -27.03 -5.26 13.85
C VAL A 92 -25.79 -6.13 13.70
N LYS A 93 -25.94 -7.35 13.14
CA LYS A 93 -24.81 -8.20 12.77
C LYS A 93 -24.36 -7.80 11.37
N PHE A 94 -23.25 -7.09 11.28
CA PHE A 94 -22.57 -6.84 10.01
C PHE A 94 -21.75 -8.08 9.65
N ALA A 95 -21.82 -8.51 8.40
CA ALA A 95 -21.15 -9.71 7.90
C ALA A 95 -19.76 -9.34 7.32
N ASP A 96 -18.96 -8.60 8.09
CA ASP A 96 -17.71 -7.98 7.63
C ASP A 96 -17.89 -7.22 6.30
N ASP A 97 -19.02 -6.54 6.16
CA ASP A 97 -19.45 -5.82 4.96
C ASP A 97 -19.38 -4.29 5.12
N VAL A 98 -19.38 -3.80 6.36
CA VAL A 98 -19.30 -2.38 6.69
C VAL A 98 -17.97 -2.08 7.40
N PHE A 99 -17.20 -1.16 6.82
CA PHE A 99 -15.87 -0.80 7.30
C PHE A 99 -15.76 0.71 7.56
N LEU A 100 -15.05 1.07 8.62
CA LEU A 100 -14.63 2.44 8.90
C LEU A 100 -13.22 2.66 8.32
N PRO A 101 -13.03 3.57 7.35
CA PRO A 101 -11.70 4.00 6.95
C PRO A 101 -11.08 4.83 8.07
N THR A 102 -9.85 4.49 8.45
CA THR A 102 -9.05 5.25 9.40
C THR A 102 -7.70 5.58 8.77
N ASP A 103 -7.34 6.86 8.77
CA ASP A 103 -6.09 7.39 8.24
C ASP A 103 -4.93 7.26 9.24
N GLU A 104 -5.20 7.33 10.54
CA GLU A 104 -4.19 7.26 11.60
C GLU A 104 -4.57 6.37 12.80
N PRO A 105 -3.59 5.67 13.41
CA PRO A 105 -2.23 5.43 12.91
C PRO A 105 -2.23 4.41 11.75
N HIS A 106 -1.37 4.64 10.75
CA HIS A 106 -1.20 3.71 9.63
C HIS A 106 0.20 3.09 9.61
N GLY A 107 0.29 1.83 9.19
CA GLY A 107 1.58 1.21 8.85
C GLY A 107 2.15 1.83 7.57
N SER A 108 3.45 2.11 7.52
CA SER A 108 4.12 2.59 6.30
C SER A 108 5.05 1.50 5.75
N ILE A 109 4.84 1.08 4.51
CA ILE A 109 5.74 0.18 3.79
C ILE A 109 6.52 1.00 2.78
N GLN A 110 7.84 0.89 2.81
CA GLN A 110 8.73 1.61 1.90
C GLN A 110 9.73 0.65 1.27
N ALA A 111 10.03 0.85 -0.01
CA ALA A 111 11.01 0.05 -0.74
C ALA A 111 11.81 0.94 -1.69
N SER A 112 13.09 0.62 -1.87
CA SER A 112 13.95 1.24 -2.87
C SER A 112 14.64 0.15 -3.67
N LEU A 113 14.62 0.28 -5.00
CA LEU A 113 15.28 -0.65 -5.92
C LEU A 113 16.18 0.16 -6.86
N SER A 114 17.42 -0.28 -7.01
CA SER A 114 18.41 0.33 -7.89
C SER A 114 19.04 -0.73 -8.78
N ARG A 115 19.37 -0.36 -10.02
CA ARG A 115 20.09 -1.25 -10.94
C ARG A 115 21.58 -1.26 -10.59
N THR A 116 22.18 -2.44 -10.60
CA THR A 116 23.59 -2.65 -10.24
C THR A 116 24.59 -1.94 -11.17
N TRP A 117 24.19 -1.69 -12.42
CA TRP A 117 25.01 -0.99 -13.42
C TRP A 117 24.77 0.52 -13.46
N SER A 118 23.83 1.04 -12.66
CA SER A 118 23.67 2.48 -12.48
C SER A 118 24.88 2.99 -11.71
N LYS A 119 25.89 3.52 -12.40
CA LYS A 119 26.94 4.32 -11.76
C LYS A 119 26.26 5.51 -11.09
N MET A 120 26.56 5.71 -9.80
CA MET A 120 26.20 6.94 -9.08
C MET A 120 26.91 8.14 -9.68
#